data_AF-A0A351IPX9-F1
#
_entry.id   AF-A0A351IPX9-F1
#
_cell.length_a   1.000
_cell.length_b   1.000
_cell.length_c   1.000
_cell.angle_alpha   90.00
_cell.angle_beta   90.00
_cell.angle_gamma   90.00
#
_symmetry.space_group_name_H-M   'P 1'
#
loop_
_entity.id
_entity.type
_entity.pdbx_description
1 polymer ?
#
loop_
_entity_poly.entity_id
_entity_poly.type
_entity_poly.pdbx_seq_one_letter_code
_entity_poly.pdbx_strand_id
1 'polypeptide(L)'
;MKWSLEHDELRVAMQKELAILRELLSNLFQEEFFLNQGAAQGIRQILQDRSELRKALETTRKERLLVTTGLKKSLKVQSKGKKLELCFLLPDEDENSSEILSLREQKRTLLYKLHDQKMRNSHLSREGKILPKTQSAQRKKKSAVATYPNEP
;
A
#
# COMPACT_ATOMS: atom_id res chain seq x y z
N MET A 1 -12.56 -9.98 -29.05
CA MET A 1 -11.77 -8.77 -28.67
C MET A 1 -10.31 -9.05 -28.99
N LYS A 2 -9.50 -8.06 -29.40
CA LYS A 2 -8.06 -8.27 -29.64
C LYS A 2 -7.25 -7.68 -28.48
N TRP A 3 -6.11 -8.30 -28.18
CA TRP A 3 -5.12 -7.76 -27.25
C TRP A 3 -4.61 -6.41 -27.74
N SER A 4 -4.25 -5.53 -26.80
CA SER A 4 -3.78 -4.17 -27.08
C SER A 4 -2.74 -3.73 -26.05
N LEU A 5 -2.04 -2.63 -26.33
CA LEU A 5 -1.02 -2.06 -25.45
C LEU A 5 -1.54 -1.80 -24.03
N GLU A 6 -2.80 -1.35 -23.90
CA GLU A 6 -3.41 -1.08 -22.60
C GLU A 6 -3.59 -2.35 -21.75
N HIS A 7 -3.68 -3.53 -22.37
CA HIS A 7 -3.69 -4.80 -21.64
C HIS A 7 -2.31 -5.12 -21.05
N ASP A 8 -1.24 -4.87 -21.81
CA ASP A 8 0.12 -5.00 -21.31
C ASP A 8 0.42 -4.00 -20.20
N GLU A 9 0.00 -2.75 -20.35
CA GLU A 9 0.13 -1.73 -19.30
C GLU A 9 -0.62 -2.14 -18.02
N LEU A 10 -1.83 -2.72 -18.16
CA LEU A 10 -2.60 -3.22 -17.04
C LEU A 10 -1.86 -4.37 -16.32
N ARG A 11 -1.32 -5.31 -17.09
CA ARG A 11 -0.55 -6.45 -16.59
C ARG A 11 0.69 -5.99 -15.83
N VAL A 12 1.48 -5.10 -16.44
CA VAL A 12 2.69 -4.52 -15.82
C VAL A 12 2.34 -3.76 -14.55
N ALA A 13 1.28 -2.94 -14.56
CA ALA A 13 0.84 -2.22 -13.37
C ALA A 13 0.42 -3.19 -12.24
N MET A 14 -0.29 -4.27 -12.57
CA MET A 14 -0.66 -5.30 -11.59
C MET A 14 0.55 -6.07 -11.03
N GLN A 15 1.53 -6.40 -11.86
CA GLN A 15 2.78 -7.02 -11.43
C GLN A 15 3.57 -6.10 -10.48
N LYS A 16 3.68 -4.81 -10.81
CA LYS A 16 4.31 -3.79 -9.94
C LYS A 16 3.59 -3.68 -8.60
N GLU A 17 2.25 -3.62 -8.59
CA GLU A 17 1.48 -3.61 -7.35
C GLU A 17 1.76 -4.85 -6.50
N LEU A 18 1.83 -6.04 -7.12
CA LEU A 18 2.13 -7.28 -6.43
C LEU A 18 3.54 -7.30 -5.84
N ALA A 19 4.53 -6.80 -6.56
CA ALA A 19 5.90 -6.69 -6.06
C ALA A 19 5.94 -5.85 -4.78
N ILE A 20 5.31 -4.67 -4.81
CA ILE A 20 5.23 -3.78 -3.64
C ILE A 20 4.46 -4.44 -2.48
N LEU A 21 3.37 -5.16 -2.77
CA LEU A 21 2.62 -5.88 -1.72
C LEU A 21 3.43 -7.02 -1.09
N ARG A 22 4.23 -7.74 -1.87
CA ARG A 22 5.16 -8.77 -1.35
C ARG A 22 6.22 -8.15 -0.45
N GLU A 23 6.77 -7.00 -0.84
CA GLU A 23 7.76 -6.28 -0.04
C GLU A 23 7.17 -5.70 1.24
N LEU A 24 5.93 -5.19 1.19
CA LEU A 24 5.18 -4.79 2.38
C LEU A 24 4.94 -5.97 3.33
N LEU A 25 4.68 -7.16 2.81
CA LEU A 25 4.51 -8.37 3.62
C LEU A 25 5.82 -8.80 4.26
N SER A 26 6.93 -8.74 3.51
CA SER A 26 8.28 -8.97 4.05
C SER A 26 8.59 -7.99 5.20
N ASN A 27 8.28 -6.71 5.02
CA ASN A 27 8.40 -5.68 6.07
C ASN A 27 7.55 -6.00 7.31
N LEU A 28 6.38 -6.63 7.16
CA LEU A 28 5.58 -7.06 8.32
C LEU A 28 6.22 -8.24 9.05
N PHE A 29 6.79 -9.22 8.33
CA PHE A 29 7.52 -10.31 8.98
C PHE A 29 8.80 -9.83 9.68
N GLN A 30 9.51 -8.87 9.10
CA GLN A 30 10.65 -8.23 9.74
C GLN A 30 10.25 -7.43 10.99
N GLU A 31 9.10 -6.74 10.94
CA GLU A 31 8.55 -6.09 12.13
C GLU A 31 8.23 -7.09 13.24
N GLU A 32 7.62 -8.24 12.94
CA GLU A 32 7.39 -9.31 13.92
C GLU A 32 8.70 -9.76 14.58
N PHE A 33 9.73 -10.02 13.76
CA PHE A 33 11.05 -10.39 14.24
C PHE A 33 11.64 -9.36 15.19
N PHE A 34 11.61 -8.07 14.83
CA PHE A 34 12.14 -7.01 15.69
C PHE A 34 11.29 -6.76 16.94
N LEU A 35 9.96 -6.95 16.87
CA LEU A 35 9.09 -6.88 18.03
C LEU A 35 9.43 -7.97 19.04
N ASN A 36 9.63 -9.21 18.59
CA ASN A 36 10.02 -10.32 19.45
C ASN A 36 11.40 -10.13 20.11
N GLN A 37 12.30 -9.40 19.46
CA GLN A 37 13.64 -9.09 20.00
C GLN A 37 13.72 -7.79 20.81
N GLY A 38 12.66 -6.98 20.86
CA GLY A 38 12.72 -5.64 21.46
C GLY A 38 13.63 -4.66 20.70
N ALA A 39 13.93 -4.92 19.44
CA ALA A 39 14.89 -4.17 18.63
C ALA A 39 14.27 -2.87 18.07
N ALA A 40 14.13 -1.85 18.91
CA ALA A 40 13.45 -0.59 18.58
C ALA A 40 14.04 0.15 17.36
N GLN A 41 15.34 0.01 17.07
CA GLN A 41 15.97 0.60 15.88
C GLN A 41 15.50 -0.09 14.59
N GLY A 42 15.43 -1.42 14.58
CA GLY A 42 14.92 -2.20 13.44
C GLY A 42 13.46 -1.84 13.15
N ILE A 43 12.64 -1.70 14.19
CA ILE A 43 11.24 -1.25 14.06
C ILE A 43 11.16 0.13 13.38
N ARG A 44 11.99 1.09 13.79
CA ARG A 44 11.98 2.44 13.18
C ARG A 44 12.34 2.41 11.70
N GLN A 45 13.36 1.63 11.32
CA GLN A 45 13.77 1.48 9.92
C GLN A 45 12.63 0.90 9.08
N ILE A 46 12.03 -0.20 9.53
CA ILE A 46 10.91 -0.85 8.84
C ILE A 46 9.71 0.09 8.67
N LEU A 47 9.42 0.94 9.67
CA LEU A 47 8.33 1.91 9.57
C LEU A 47 8.61 2.99 8.51
N GLN A 48 9.87 3.39 8.34
CA GLN A 48 10.28 4.32 7.29
C GLN A 48 10.17 3.67 5.91
N ASP A 49 10.76 2.50 5.71
CA ASP A 49 10.73 1.77 4.43
C ASP A 49 9.28 1.50 3.99
N ARG A 50 8.42 1.09 4.94
CA ARG A 50 6.99 0.88 4.72
C ARG A 50 6.25 2.16 4.29
N SER A 51 6.69 3.33 4.74
CA SER A 51 6.10 4.62 4.34
C SER A 51 6.35 4.90 2.86
N GLU A 52 7.56 4.63 2.39
CA GLU A 52 7.95 4.79 0.99
C GLU A 52 7.21 3.79 0.10
N LEU A 53 7.14 2.52 0.52
CA LEU A 53 6.38 1.49 -0.18
C LEU A 53 4.89 1.83 -0.28
N ARG A 54 4.30 2.44 0.75
CA ARG A 54 2.89 2.90 0.70
C ARG A 54 2.70 4.01 -0.34
N LYS A 55 3.66 4.94 -0.47
CA LYS A 55 3.61 5.98 -1.51
C LYS A 55 3.71 5.35 -2.90
N ALA A 56 4.67 4.43 -3.10
CA ALA A 56 4.83 3.72 -4.37
C ALA A 56 3.58 2.91 -4.74
N LEU A 57 2.97 2.24 -3.76
CA LEU A 57 1.73 1.48 -3.96
C LEU A 57 0.57 2.39 -4.38
N GLU A 58 0.45 3.56 -3.78
CA GLU A 58 -0.59 4.53 -4.12
C GLU A 58 -0.43 5.06 -5.55
N THR A 59 0.79 5.38 -5.96
CA THR A 59 1.10 5.79 -7.34
C THR A 59 0.74 4.68 -8.32
N THR A 60 1.22 3.45 -8.08
CA THR A 60 0.96 2.30 -8.96
C THR A 60 -0.53 1.97 -9.05
N ARG A 61 -1.29 2.15 -7.95
CA ARG A 61 -2.75 1.97 -7.93
C ARG A 61 -3.47 2.98 -8.81
N LYS A 62 -3.01 4.23 -8.83
CA LYS A 62 -3.55 5.27 -9.71
C LYS A 62 -3.27 4.93 -11.17
N GLU A 63 -2.05 4.53 -11.49
CA GLU A 63 -1.68 4.07 -12.85
C GLU A 63 -2.58 2.92 -13.31
N ARG A 64 -2.69 1.85 -12.53
CA ARG A 64 -3.57 0.72 -12.84
C ARG A 64 -5.02 1.15 -13.04
N LEU A 65 -5.53 2.05 -12.20
CA LEU A 65 -6.90 2.55 -12.30
C LEU A 65 -7.12 3.36 -13.58
N LEU A 66 -6.16 4.20 -13.96
CA LEU A 66 -6.20 4.97 -15.20
C LEU A 66 -6.25 4.02 -16.41
N VAL A 67 -5.36 3.03 -16.47
CA VAL A 67 -5.32 2.04 -17.56
C VAL A 67 -6.62 1.25 -17.63
N THR A 68 -7.11 0.75 -16.49
CA THR A 68 -8.39 0.02 -16.41
C THR A 68 -9.57 0.89 -16.89
N THR A 69 -9.52 2.19 -16.61
CA THR A 69 -10.56 3.16 -17.03
C THR A 69 -10.47 3.44 -18.53
N GLY A 70 -9.25 3.52 -19.08
CA GLY A 70 -8.99 3.58 -20.52
C GLY A 70 -9.59 2.37 -21.23
N LEU A 71 -9.26 1.16 -20.80
CA LEU A 71 -9.79 -0.10 -21.35
C LEU A 71 -11.33 -0.13 -21.36
N LYS A 72 -11.97 0.25 -20.25
CA LYS A 72 -13.44 0.34 -20.18
C LYS A 72 -14.04 1.28 -21.22
N LYS A 73 -13.40 2.44 -21.43
CA LYS A 73 -13.84 3.43 -22.43
C LYS A 73 -13.64 2.91 -23.85
N SER A 74 -12.47 2.34 -24.15
CA SER A 74 -12.13 1.80 -25.47
C SER A 74 -13.09 0.69 -25.90
N LEU A 75 -13.53 -0.14 -24.96
CA LEU A 75 -14.53 -1.19 -25.19
C LEU A 75 -15.97 -0.69 -25.23
N LYS A 76 -16.19 0.63 -25.14
CA LYS A 76 -17.52 1.27 -25.03
C LYS A 76 -18.39 0.59 -23.96
N VAL A 77 -17.78 0.08 -22.89
CA VAL A 77 -18.50 -0.60 -21.84
C VAL A 77 -19.25 0.45 -21.04
N GLN A 78 -20.51 0.67 -21.40
CA GLN A 78 -21.44 1.45 -20.61
C GLN A 78 -21.92 0.61 -19.43
N SER A 79 -21.17 0.62 -18.33
CA SER A 79 -21.64 0.02 -17.09
C SER A 79 -22.76 0.89 -16.50
N LYS A 80 -24.03 0.58 -16.83
CA LYS A 80 -25.22 1.15 -16.17
C LYS A 80 -25.24 0.71 -14.70
N GLY A 81 -24.48 1.37 -13.84
CA GLY A 81 -24.45 1.18 -12.38
C GLY A 81 -23.88 -0.13 -11.85
N LYS A 82 -23.56 -1.11 -12.71
CA LYS A 82 -22.97 -2.40 -12.28
C LYS A 82 -21.44 -2.37 -12.34
N LYS A 83 -20.78 -2.89 -11.30
CA LYS A 83 -19.32 -3.07 -11.30
C LYS A 83 -18.96 -4.10 -12.38
N LEU A 84 -18.30 -3.65 -13.45
CA LEU A 84 -17.82 -4.56 -14.48
C LEU A 84 -16.69 -5.42 -13.92
N GLU A 85 -16.83 -6.74 -14.04
CA GLU A 85 -15.76 -7.69 -13.67
C GLU A 85 -14.57 -7.59 -14.63
N LEU A 86 -13.39 -7.88 -14.11
CA LEU A 86 -12.14 -7.76 -14.86
C LEU A 86 -12.08 -8.68 -16.08
N CYS A 87 -12.68 -9.88 -15.99
CA CYS A 87 -12.73 -10.83 -17.11
C CYS A 87 -13.40 -10.25 -18.36
N PHE A 88 -14.39 -9.37 -18.22
CA PHE A 88 -15.05 -8.73 -19.37
C PHE A 88 -14.18 -7.67 -20.06
N LEU A 89 -13.03 -7.34 -19.50
CA LEU A 89 -12.05 -6.41 -20.09
C LEU A 89 -10.90 -7.14 -20.80
N LEU A 90 -10.92 -8.47 -20.84
CA LEU A 90 -9.83 -9.28 -21.35
C LEU A 90 -10.30 -10.09 -22.57
N PRO A 91 -9.44 -10.30 -23.58
CA PRO A 91 -9.74 -11.23 -24.67
C PRO A 91 -9.82 -12.69 -24.19
N ASP A 92 -10.85 -13.43 -24.59
CA ASP A 92 -11.09 -14.81 -24.13
C ASP A 92 -10.01 -15.82 -24.58
N GLU A 93 -9.44 -15.63 -25.76
CA GLU A 93 -8.49 -16.57 -26.41
C GLU A 93 -7.00 -16.19 -26.21
N ASP A 94 -6.71 -15.23 -25.33
CA ASP A 94 -5.33 -14.77 -25.10
C ASP A 94 -4.76 -15.36 -23.80
N GLU A 95 -3.59 -16.02 -23.90
CA GLU A 95 -2.92 -16.61 -22.73
C GLU A 95 -2.62 -15.57 -21.64
N ASN A 96 -2.34 -14.32 -22.02
CA ASN A 96 -2.04 -13.24 -21.08
C ASN A 96 -3.28 -12.80 -20.27
N SER A 97 -4.49 -13.10 -20.75
CA SER A 97 -5.72 -12.87 -19.99
C SER A 97 -5.75 -13.73 -18.72
N SER A 98 -5.32 -14.99 -18.84
CA SER A 98 -5.18 -15.90 -17.69
C SER A 98 -4.14 -15.40 -16.70
N GLU A 99 -3.05 -14.79 -17.18
CA GLU A 99 -2.06 -14.16 -16.32
C GLU A 99 -2.68 -13.00 -15.51
N ILE A 100 -3.39 -12.07 -16.15
CA ILE A 100 -4.03 -10.93 -15.47
C ILE A 100 -5.03 -11.40 -14.39
N LEU A 101 -5.83 -12.44 -14.69
CA LEU A 101 -6.75 -13.02 -13.72
C LEU A 101 -6.00 -13.69 -12.55
N SER A 102 -4.89 -14.39 -12.83
CA SER A 102 -4.01 -14.95 -11.81
C SER A 102 -3.40 -13.86 -10.93
N LEU A 103 -2.92 -12.76 -11.50
CA LEU A 103 -2.38 -11.61 -10.75
C LEU A 103 -3.45 -10.99 -9.83
N ARG A 104 -4.71 -10.91 -10.28
CA ARG A 104 -5.84 -10.46 -9.43
C ARG A 104 -6.03 -11.36 -8.22
N GLU A 105 -5.99 -12.67 -8.42
CA GLU A 105 -6.17 -13.63 -7.33
C GLU A 105 -4.99 -13.61 -6.36
N GLN A 106 -3.76 -13.62 -6.87
CA GLN A 106 -2.55 -13.46 -6.05
C GLN A 106 -2.60 -12.20 -5.20
N LYS A 107 -3.10 -11.09 -5.75
CA LYS A 107 -3.27 -9.84 -5.01
C LYS A 107 -4.29 -10.00 -3.88
N ARG A 108 -5.41 -10.66 -4.13
CA ARG A 108 -6.42 -10.97 -3.11
C ARG A 108 -5.81 -11.78 -1.97
N THR A 109 -5.11 -12.87 -2.29
CA THR A 109 -4.43 -13.70 -1.30
C THR A 109 -3.39 -12.92 -0.49
N LEU A 110 -2.58 -12.08 -1.14
CA LEU A 110 -1.59 -11.25 -0.45
C LEU A 110 -2.22 -10.24 0.51
N LEU A 111 -3.36 -9.64 0.13
CA LEU A 111 -4.06 -8.72 1.01
C LEU A 111 -4.58 -9.40 2.28
N TYR A 112 -5.06 -10.64 2.19
CA TYR A 112 -5.41 -11.44 3.36
C TYR A 112 -4.18 -11.71 4.25
N LYS A 113 -3.08 -12.18 3.66
CA LYS A 113 -1.82 -12.42 4.40
C LYS A 113 -1.29 -11.16 5.09
N LEU A 114 -1.31 -10.01 4.40
CA LEU A 114 -0.93 -8.71 4.95
C LEU A 114 -1.81 -8.31 6.13
N HIS A 115 -3.13 -8.50 6.01
CA HIS A 115 -4.06 -8.20 7.08
C HIS A 115 -3.76 -9.06 8.32
N ASP A 116 -3.65 -10.37 8.14
CA ASP A 116 -3.42 -11.31 9.24
C ASP A 116 -2.10 -11.04 9.94
N GLN A 117 -1.02 -10.81 9.18
CA GLN A 117 0.28 -10.48 9.75
C GLN A 117 0.27 -9.14 10.50
N LYS A 118 -0.42 -8.13 9.96
CA LYS A 118 -0.58 -6.84 10.64
C LYS A 118 -1.33 -7.00 11.97
N MET A 119 -2.35 -7.84 12.03
CA MET A 119 -3.09 -8.10 13.27
C MET A 119 -2.21 -8.79 14.31
N ARG A 120 -1.39 -9.76 13.90
CA ARG A 120 -0.38 -10.41 14.77
C ARG A 120 0.62 -9.39 15.32
N ASN A 121 1.24 -8.58 14.47
CA ASN A 121 2.20 -7.55 14.90
C ASN A 121 1.56 -6.53 15.85
N SER A 122 0.31 -6.15 15.59
CA SER A 122 -0.45 -5.26 16.48
C SER A 122 -0.67 -5.89 17.86
N HIS A 123 -0.90 -7.20 17.94
CA HIS A 123 -1.02 -7.91 19.22
C HIS A 123 0.32 -7.90 19.97
N LEU A 124 1.39 -8.34 19.31
CA LEU A 124 2.75 -8.37 19.88
C LEU A 124 3.22 -7.01 20.36
N SER A 125 2.92 -5.94 19.61
CA SER A 125 3.25 -4.57 20.00
C SER A 125 2.54 -4.14 21.29
N ARG A 126 1.29 -4.61 21.51
CA ARG A 126 0.51 -4.29 22.71
C ARG A 126 0.99 -5.08 23.93
N GLU A 127 1.34 -6.35 23.74
CA GLU A 127 1.87 -7.20 24.80
C GLU A 127 3.29 -6.80 25.22
N GLY A 128 4.14 -6.41 24.26
CA GLY A 128 5.57 -6.18 24.49
C GLY A 128 5.96 -4.80 25.03
N LYS A 129 5.06 -3.79 25.09
CA LYS A 129 5.40 -2.39 25.43
C LYS A 129 6.62 -1.81 24.67
N ILE A 130 6.96 -2.33 23.49
CA ILE A 130 8.00 -1.80 22.60
C ILE A 130 7.31 -0.98 21.51
N LEU A 131 6.66 0.11 21.90
CA LEU A 131 6.37 1.17 20.95
C LEU A 131 7.35 2.31 21.25
N PRO A 132 8.20 2.74 20.31
CA PRO A 132 8.81 4.05 20.44
C PRO A 132 7.65 5.02 20.58
N LYS A 133 7.60 5.75 21.70
CA LYS A 133 6.70 6.90 21.84
C LYS A 133 6.92 7.74 20.59
N THR A 134 5.96 7.71 19.66
CA THR A 134 5.91 8.72 18.60
C THR A 134 6.01 10.04 19.34
N GLN A 135 7.05 10.82 19.07
CA GLN A 135 7.20 12.16 19.61
C GLN A 135 6.05 12.99 19.04
N SER A 136 4.88 12.85 19.65
CA SER A 136 3.78 13.78 19.50
C SER A 136 4.29 15.08 20.07
N ALA A 137 4.69 15.97 19.16
CA ALA A 137 4.82 17.40 19.32
C ALA A 137 4.92 17.86 20.79
N GLN A 138 6.15 18.03 21.28
CA GLN A 138 6.38 19.02 22.32
C GLN A 138 5.84 20.34 21.79
N ARG A 139 4.59 20.67 22.17
CA ARG A 139 4.05 22.03 22.09
C ARG A 139 5.08 22.92 22.76
N LYS A 140 5.85 23.64 21.96
CA LYS A 140 6.64 24.79 22.40
C LYS A 140 5.67 25.70 23.16
N LYS A 141 5.67 25.64 24.48
CA LYS A 141 5.11 26.71 25.29
C LYS A 141 5.94 27.94 24.94
N LYS A 142 5.33 28.90 24.26
CA LYS A 142 5.90 30.23 24.07
C LYS A 142 6.04 30.83 25.46
N SER A 143 7.26 30.82 26.02
CA SER A 143 7.59 31.64 27.16
C SER A 143 7.57 33.09 26.68
N ALA A 144 6.53 33.85 27.04
CA ALA A 144 6.52 35.28 26.85
C ALA A 144 7.58 35.89 27.78
N VAL A 145 8.62 36.47 27.20
CA VAL A 145 9.58 37.31 27.91
C VAL A 145 8.87 38.62 28.21
N ALA A 146 8.65 38.91 29.49
CA ALA A 146 8.18 40.22 29.94
C ALA A 146 9.37 41.19 29.89
N THR A 147 9.36 42.08 28.90
CA THR A 147 10.30 43.21 28.85
C THR A 147 9.77 44.30 29.76
N TYR A 148 10.54 44.67 30.79
CA TYR A 148 10.26 45.82 31.65
C TYR A 148 10.47 47.13 30.86
N PRO A 149 9.58 48.12 30.96
CA PRO A 149 9.91 49.49 30.60
C PRO A 149 10.50 50.24 31.80
N ASN A 150 11.67 50.82 31.60
CA ASN A 150 12.37 51.73 32.50
C ASN A 150 11.51 52.97 32.82
N GLU A 151 11.56 53.35 34.10
CA GLU A 151 11.15 54.66 34.63
C GLU A 151 12.05 55.79 34.08
N PRO A 152 11.57 57.02 34.16
CA PRO A 152 12.34 58.10 34.76
C PRO A 152 11.80 58.50 36.15
#